data_AF-A0A9E6UFB9-F1
#
_entry.id   AF-A0A9E6UFB9-F1
#
_cell.length_a   1.000
_cell.length_b   1.000
_cell.length_c   1.000
_cell.angle_alpha   90.00
_cell.angle_beta   90.00
_cell.angle_gamma   90.00
#
_symmetry.space_group_name_H-M   'P 1'
#
loop_
_entity.id
_entity.type
_entity.pdbx_description
1 polymer ?
#
loop_
_entity_poly.entity_id
_entity_poly.type
_entity_poly.pdbx_seq_one_letter_code
_entity_poly.pdbx_strand_id
1 'polypeptide(L)'
;MVAFYATMMDRHPAEIETFLMRMAPMLSATLAKLADTSFRTDPIGGDKYSRATSIISSAYKRHGQLLGRALLERLKDCDRFQVWTEDAFKLAMASREELLLGMPPTAYREVLLPYGEMEQVIPVDLIVYDAAAQTLRSYNVKRGNGAYDAGKKRIILNELLRVQMHLAGYGRSMGFDVDRAEAQIIFYYGLRSIPEPFSLIAEELDDHFHFPVRNAIESLNDQFREGLYALIEGDAPI
;
A
#
# COMPACT_ATOMS: atom_id res chain seq x y z
N MET A 1 -30.62 6.82 -17.29
CA MET A 1 -29.51 5.86 -17.07
C MET A 1 -28.27 6.17 -17.90
N VAL A 2 -28.39 6.62 -19.17
CA VAL A 2 -27.23 6.99 -20.02
C VAL A 2 -26.58 8.33 -19.62
N ALA A 3 -27.37 9.30 -19.12
CA ALA A 3 -26.84 10.62 -18.73
C ALA A 3 -25.92 10.57 -17.49
N PHE A 4 -26.08 9.58 -16.59
CA PHE A 4 -25.27 9.48 -15.37
C PHE A 4 -23.86 8.95 -15.65
N TYR A 5 -23.71 8.09 -16.67
CA TYR A 5 -22.41 7.55 -17.10
C TYR A 5 -21.58 8.57 -17.89
N ALA A 6 -22.21 9.38 -18.74
CA ALA A 6 -21.50 10.40 -19.50
C ALA A 6 -20.89 11.51 -18.61
N THR A 7 -21.58 11.88 -17.52
CA THR A 7 -21.05 12.85 -16.54
C THR A 7 -19.95 12.27 -15.64
N MET A 8 -19.77 10.95 -15.60
CA MET A 8 -18.71 10.28 -14.85
C MET A 8 -17.40 10.22 -15.66
N MET A 9 -17.49 10.06 -16.98
CA MET A 9 -16.32 10.04 -17.88
C MET A 9 -15.63 11.40 -18.06
N ASP A 10 -16.37 12.51 -17.94
CA ASP A 10 -15.82 13.86 -18.12
C ASP A 10 -15.14 14.43 -16.84
N ARG A 11 -15.44 13.84 -15.67
CA ARG A 11 -14.79 14.21 -14.39
C ARG A 11 -13.45 13.50 -14.17
N HIS A 12 -13.26 12.36 -14.83
CA HIS A 12 -12.08 11.51 -14.64
C HIS A 12 -10.74 12.23 -14.86
N PRO A 13 -10.56 13.08 -15.89
CA PRO A 13 -9.29 13.79 -16.08
C PRO A 13 -9.01 14.83 -14.98
N ALA A 14 -10.02 15.62 -14.60
CA ALA A 14 -9.87 16.68 -13.60
C ALA A 14 -9.63 16.13 -12.17
N GLU A 15 -10.29 15.01 -11.83
CA GLU A 15 -10.05 14.32 -10.56
C GLU A 15 -8.64 13.74 -10.49
N ILE A 16 -8.16 13.12 -11.57
CA ILE A 16 -6.79 12.61 -11.66
C ILE A 16 -5.79 13.76 -11.58
N GLU A 17 -6.04 14.88 -12.26
CA GLU A 17 -5.17 16.05 -12.18
C GLU A 17 -5.08 16.60 -10.76
N THR A 18 -6.22 16.73 -10.07
CA THR A 18 -6.27 17.17 -8.66
C THR A 18 -5.50 16.21 -7.76
N PHE A 19 -5.67 14.90 -7.95
CA PHE A 19 -4.89 13.88 -7.25
C PHE A 19 -3.38 14.01 -7.51
N LEU A 20 -2.97 14.17 -8.78
CA LEU A 20 -1.57 14.34 -9.16
C LEU A 20 -0.97 15.61 -8.56
N MET A 21 -1.71 16.71 -8.50
CA MET A 21 -1.27 17.94 -7.82
C MET A 21 -1.00 17.71 -6.32
N ARG A 22 -1.81 16.90 -5.63
CA ARG A 22 -1.55 16.54 -4.22
C ARG A 22 -0.33 15.64 -4.06
N MET A 23 -0.05 14.78 -5.05
CA MET A 23 1.10 13.86 -5.04
C MET A 23 2.40 14.49 -5.51
N ALA A 24 2.34 15.57 -6.29
CA ALA A 24 3.50 16.22 -6.90
C ALA A 24 4.62 16.58 -5.90
N PRO A 25 4.34 17.17 -4.71
CA PRO A 25 5.41 17.48 -3.75
C PRO A 25 6.18 16.24 -3.28
N MET A 26 5.47 15.12 -3.04
CA MET A 26 6.11 13.87 -2.63
C MET A 26 6.91 13.24 -3.77
N LEU A 27 6.39 13.30 -5.00
CA LEU A 27 7.09 12.82 -6.19
C LEU A 27 8.39 13.61 -6.40
N SER A 28 8.33 14.94 -6.42
CA SER A 28 9.49 15.81 -6.57
C SER A 28 10.51 15.60 -5.47
N ALA A 29 10.08 15.50 -4.19
CA ALA A 29 10.98 15.22 -3.09
C ALA A 29 11.65 13.84 -3.19
N THR A 30 10.94 12.85 -3.74
CA THR A 30 11.47 11.50 -3.97
C THR A 30 12.55 11.51 -5.06
N LEU A 31 12.30 12.20 -6.17
CA LEU A 31 13.26 12.36 -7.26
C LEU A 31 14.49 13.17 -6.84
N ALA A 32 14.29 14.28 -6.11
CA ALA A 32 15.40 15.08 -5.57
C ALA A 32 16.31 14.25 -4.65
N LYS A 33 15.73 13.44 -3.75
CA LYS A 33 16.50 12.51 -2.91
C LYS A 33 17.23 11.43 -3.70
N LEU A 34 16.70 11.00 -4.85
CA LEU A 34 17.40 10.05 -5.73
C LEU A 34 18.59 10.70 -6.42
N ALA A 35 18.47 11.97 -6.79
CA ALA A 35 19.55 12.75 -7.41
C ALA A 35 20.72 13.02 -6.45
N ASP A 36 20.40 13.40 -5.21
CA ASP A 36 21.38 13.86 -4.20
C ASP A 36 22.12 12.72 -3.46
N THR A 37 21.63 11.49 -3.55
CA THR A 37 22.27 10.38 -2.82
C THR A 37 23.64 10.06 -3.42
N SER A 38 24.72 10.29 -2.67
CA SER A 38 26.07 9.86 -3.04
C SER A 38 26.18 8.33 -2.93
N PHE A 39 26.54 7.65 -4.02
CA PHE A 39 26.71 6.20 -4.02
C PHE A 39 28.18 5.83 -4.04
N ARG A 40 28.55 4.83 -3.23
CA ARG A 40 29.90 4.28 -3.25
C ARG A 40 30.14 3.59 -4.59
N THR A 41 31.24 3.93 -5.26
CA THR A 41 31.68 3.21 -6.45
C THR A 41 32.11 1.80 -6.08
N ASP A 42 31.50 0.81 -6.72
CA ASP A 42 31.89 -0.58 -6.62
C ASP A 42 33.08 -0.88 -7.55
N PRO A 43 34.11 -1.61 -7.09
CA PRO A 43 35.31 -1.89 -7.89
C PRO A 43 35.05 -2.78 -9.10
N ILE A 44 33.95 -3.54 -9.16
CA ILE A 44 33.56 -4.36 -10.31
C ILE A 44 32.77 -3.52 -11.31
N GLY A 45 31.79 -2.76 -10.82
CA GLY A 45 30.88 -1.98 -11.66
C GLY A 45 31.44 -0.65 -12.17
N GLY A 46 32.46 -0.10 -11.51
CA GLY A 46 32.97 1.25 -11.79
C GLY A 46 31.87 2.32 -11.65
N ASP A 47 32.19 3.59 -11.95
CA ASP A 47 31.27 4.71 -11.68
C ASP A 47 29.95 4.59 -12.45
N LYS A 48 30.02 4.20 -13.73
CA LYS A 48 28.87 4.11 -14.63
C LYS A 48 27.79 3.17 -14.11
N TYR A 49 28.15 1.91 -13.81
CA TYR A 49 27.16 0.92 -13.38
C TYR A 49 26.82 1.04 -11.90
N SER A 50 27.76 1.53 -11.06
CA SER A 50 27.51 1.72 -9.63
C SER A 50 26.46 2.79 -9.38
N ARG A 51 26.53 3.93 -10.08
CA ARG A 51 25.53 5.00 -9.95
C ARG A 51 24.14 4.53 -10.39
N ALA A 52 24.03 4.01 -11.61
CA ALA A 52 22.75 3.57 -12.17
C ALA A 52 22.08 2.49 -11.30
N THR A 53 22.83 1.44 -10.92
CA THR A 53 22.31 0.36 -10.08
C THR A 53 21.84 0.88 -8.72
N SER A 54 22.58 1.81 -8.12
CA SER A 54 22.24 2.33 -6.80
C SER A 54 21.02 3.24 -6.84
N ILE A 55 20.89 4.11 -7.86
CA ILE A 55 19.68 4.90 -8.11
C ILE A 55 18.47 3.99 -8.27
N ILE A 56 18.55 2.98 -9.15
CA ILE A 56 17.44 2.05 -9.42
C ILE A 56 17.04 1.29 -8.15
N SER A 57 18.01 0.74 -7.41
CA SER A 57 17.73 -0.02 -6.19
C SER A 57 17.06 0.83 -5.11
N SER A 58 17.44 2.11 -5.00
CA SER A 58 16.81 3.07 -4.10
C SER A 58 15.43 3.50 -4.57
N ALA A 59 15.28 3.72 -5.89
CA ALA A 59 14.02 4.08 -6.53
C ALA A 59 12.95 3.03 -6.25
N TYR A 60 13.29 1.74 -6.30
CA TYR A 60 12.34 0.67 -5.97
C TYR A 60 11.82 0.71 -4.53
N LYS A 61 12.65 1.08 -3.55
CA LYS A 61 12.21 1.20 -2.16
C LYS A 61 11.25 2.38 -2.00
N ARG A 62 11.64 3.54 -2.55
CA ARG A 62 10.86 4.79 -2.44
C ARG A 62 9.55 4.72 -3.24
N HIS A 63 9.56 4.04 -4.39
CA HIS A 63 8.36 3.78 -5.17
C HIS A 63 7.33 2.95 -4.39
N GLY A 64 7.76 1.99 -3.57
CA GLY A 64 6.85 1.26 -2.69
C GLY A 64 6.09 2.18 -1.73
N GLN A 65 6.78 3.16 -1.16
CA GLN A 65 6.17 4.18 -0.29
C GLN A 65 5.24 5.11 -1.07
N LEU A 66 5.64 5.50 -2.28
CA LEU A 66 4.83 6.32 -3.18
C LEU A 66 3.51 5.63 -3.54
N LEU A 67 3.52 4.33 -3.84
CA LEU A 67 2.31 3.55 -4.11
C LEU A 67 1.35 3.52 -2.91
N GLY A 68 1.87 3.29 -1.69
CA GLY A 68 1.05 3.29 -0.48
C GLY A 68 0.39 4.65 -0.24
N ARG A 69 1.15 5.73 -0.41
CA ARG A 69 0.62 7.09 -0.28
C ARG A 69 -0.37 7.44 -1.40
N ALA A 70 -0.12 7.00 -2.63
CA ALA A 70 -1.00 7.21 -3.77
C ALA A 70 -2.36 6.54 -3.55
N LEU A 71 -2.37 5.29 -3.08
CA LEU A 71 -3.58 4.57 -2.68
C LEU A 71 -4.36 5.33 -1.61
N LEU A 72 -3.68 5.75 -0.53
CA LEU A 72 -4.28 6.54 0.54
C LEU A 72 -4.95 7.81 0.01
N GLU A 73 -4.22 8.62 -0.75
CA GLU A 73 -4.71 9.91 -1.23
C GLU A 73 -5.77 9.79 -2.32
N ARG A 74 -5.76 8.70 -3.10
CA ARG A 74 -6.82 8.45 -4.08
C ARG A 74 -8.10 7.98 -3.42
N LEU A 75 -8.02 7.09 -2.43
CA LEU A 75 -9.21 6.59 -1.74
C LEU A 75 -9.90 7.66 -0.89
N LYS A 76 -9.17 8.70 -0.45
CA LYS A 76 -9.76 9.89 0.19
C LYS A 76 -10.66 10.72 -0.73
N ASP A 77 -10.55 10.59 -2.05
CA ASP A 77 -11.47 11.24 -2.99
C ASP A 77 -12.84 10.54 -3.04
N CYS A 78 -12.98 9.37 -2.42
CA CYS A 78 -14.24 8.65 -2.36
C CYS A 78 -15.00 9.07 -1.08
N ASP A 79 -16.11 9.80 -1.24
CA ASP A 79 -16.94 10.30 -0.13
C ASP A 79 -17.48 9.21 0.80
N ARG A 80 -17.50 7.95 0.34
CA ARG A 80 -17.92 6.78 1.11
C ARG A 80 -16.89 6.35 2.15
N PHE A 81 -15.61 6.69 1.94
CA PHE A 81 -14.51 6.14 2.71
C PHE A 81 -13.96 7.14 3.72
N GLN A 82 -13.68 6.65 4.92
CA GLN A 82 -12.75 7.31 5.84
C GLN A 82 -11.42 6.56 5.78
N VAL A 83 -10.34 7.29 5.49
CA VAL A 83 -9.07 6.69 5.10
C VAL A 83 -7.91 7.31 5.86
N TRP A 84 -7.10 6.49 6.52
CA TRP A 84 -5.96 6.94 7.31
C TRP A 84 -4.80 5.92 7.29
N THR A 85 -3.68 6.31 7.88
CA THR A 85 -2.51 5.46 8.14
C THR A 85 -2.43 5.17 9.63
N GLU A 86 -1.87 4.02 10.00
CA GLU A 86 -1.64 3.67 11.41
C GLU A 86 -0.18 3.26 11.60
N ASP A 87 0.61 4.12 12.24
CA ASP A 87 2.04 3.88 12.42
C ASP A 87 2.34 2.96 13.62
N ALA A 88 1.38 2.78 14.52
CA ALA A 88 1.55 2.10 15.79
C ALA A 88 0.43 1.09 16.11
N PHE A 89 0.07 0.25 15.15
CA PHE A 89 -0.93 -0.82 15.36
C PHE A 89 -0.40 -1.86 16.36
N LYS A 90 -1.13 -2.06 17.46
CA LYS A 90 -0.75 -2.97 18.55
C LYS A 90 -1.20 -4.39 18.26
N LEU A 91 -0.28 -5.34 18.41
CA LEU A 91 -0.55 -6.76 18.38
C LEU A 91 -0.38 -7.32 19.80
N ALA A 92 -1.42 -7.98 20.32
CA ALA A 92 -1.40 -8.57 21.66
C ALA A 92 -0.73 -9.95 21.67
N MET A 93 -0.33 -10.43 22.85
CA MET A 93 0.20 -11.79 23.03
C MET A 93 -0.84 -12.85 22.64
N ALA A 94 -2.12 -12.63 22.95
CA ALA A 94 -3.21 -13.56 22.62
C ALA A 94 -3.23 -13.92 21.12
N SER A 95 -3.03 -12.95 20.21
CA SER A 95 -2.99 -13.23 18.77
C SER A 95 -1.80 -14.13 18.37
N ARG A 96 -0.69 -14.08 19.12
CA ARG A 96 0.45 -14.98 18.90
C ARG A 96 0.15 -16.38 19.38
N GLU A 97 -0.54 -16.52 20.51
CA GLU A 97 -1.00 -17.82 21.04
C GLU A 97 -1.99 -18.49 20.08
N GLU A 98 -2.92 -17.73 19.51
CA GLU A 98 -3.85 -18.21 18.47
C GLU A 98 -3.12 -18.76 17.23
N LEU A 99 -2.03 -18.11 16.80
CA LEU A 99 -1.22 -18.62 15.68
C LEU A 99 -0.52 -19.96 15.99
N LEU A 100 -0.26 -20.28 17.27
CA LEU A 100 0.36 -21.56 17.66
C LEU A 100 -0.58 -22.75 17.51
N LEU A 101 -1.90 -22.49 17.46
CA LEU A 101 -2.90 -23.53 17.18
C LEU A 101 -2.79 -24.09 15.76
N GLY A 102 -2.09 -23.39 14.85
CA GLY A 102 -1.79 -23.87 13.51
C GLY A 102 -3.02 -24.04 12.62
N MET A 103 -4.05 -23.21 12.84
CA MET A 103 -5.27 -23.27 12.03
C MET A 103 -5.00 -22.85 10.58
N PRO A 104 -5.83 -23.28 9.62
CA PRO A 104 -5.78 -22.74 8.27
C PRO A 104 -5.90 -21.21 8.30
N PRO A 105 -5.12 -20.46 7.49
CA PRO A 105 -5.11 -19.00 7.52
C PRO A 105 -6.51 -18.36 7.46
N THR A 106 -7.42 -18.91 6.67
CA THR A 106 -8.80 -18.43 6.51
C THR A 106 -9.63 -18.50 7.79
N ALA A 107 -9.33 -19.42 8.72
CA ALA A 107 -10.05 -19.56 9.98
C ALA A 107 -9.84 -18.35 10.91
N TYR A 108 -8.68 -17.68 10.84
CA TYR A 108 -8.38 -16.50 11.66
C TYR A 108 -9.25 -15.27 11.32
N ARG A 109 -10.04 -15.32 10.25
CA ARG A 109 -11.02 -14.26 9.93
C ARG A 109 -12.16 -14.20 10.94
N GLU A 110 -12.49 -15.33 11.56
CA GLU A 110 -13.56 -15.47 12.55
C GLU A 110 -13.06 -15.27 13.99
N VAL A 111 -11.74 -15.21 14.18
CA VAL A 111 -11.13 -14.98 15.49
C VAL A 111 -11.10 -13.48 15.76
N LEU A 112 -11.88 -13.03 16.74
CA LEU A 112 -11.98 -11.62 17.12
C LEU A 112 -11.38 -11.40 18.51
N LEU A 113 -10.31 -10.63 18.57
CA LEU A 113 -9.62 -10.30 19.81
C LEU A 113 -9.83 -8.82 20.18
N PRO A 114 -9.88 -8.49 21.48
CA PRO A 114 -9.93 -7.10 21.91
C PRO A 114 -8.68 -6.35 21.45
N TYR A 115 -8.82 -5.04 21.25
CA TYR A 115 -7.69 -4.16 20.94
C TYR A 115 -7.29 -3.34 22.16
N GLY A 116 -6.00 -3.13 22.36
CA GLY A 116 -5.47 -2.24 23.40
C GLY A 116 -4.19 -2.75 24.06
N GLU A 117 -4.09 -4.06 24.28
CA GLU A 117 -2.87 -4.72 24.76
C GLU A 117 -1.74 -4.67 23.73
N MET A 118 -0.50 -4.63 24.20
CA MET A 118 0.68 -4.44 23.37
C MET A 118 1.78 -5.46 23.73
N GLU A 119 2.07 -6.39 22.81
CA GLU A 119 3.32 -7.18 22.77
C GLU A 119 4.24 -6.67 21.67
N GLN A 120 3.68 -6.37 20.50
CA GLN A 120 4.38 -5.84 19.35
C GLN A 120 3.62 -4.65 18.77
N VAL A 121 4.34 -3.71 18.16
CA VAL A 121 3.78 -2.58 17.42
C VAL A 121 4.26 -2.66 15.98
N ILE A 122 3.35 -2.53 15.02
CA ILE A 122 3.66 -2.53 13.59
C ILE A 122 2.96 -1.39 12.86
N PRO A 123 3.54 -0.88 11.76
CA PRO A 123 2.86 0.05 10.88
C PRO A 123 1.90 -0.70 9.93
N VAL A 124 0.75 -0.08 9.69
CA VAL A 124 -0.24 -0.45 8.68
C VAL A 124 -0.32 0.69 7.67
N ASP A 125 0.00 0.40 6.41
CA ASP A 125 0.20 1.43 5.38
C ASP A 125 -1.09 2.19 5.06
N LEU A 126 -2.25 1.55 5.20
CA LEU A 126 -3.55 2.10 4.85
C LEU A 126 -4.67 1.39 5.64
N ILE A 127 -5.59 2.16 6.20
CA ILE A 127 -6.85 1.67 6.75
C ILE A 127 -8.01 2.40 6.07
N VAL A 128 -9.03 1.65 5.67
CA VAL A 128 -10.22 2.13 4.99
C VAL A 128 -11.43 1.69 5.81
N TYR A 129 -12.17 2.65 6.35
CA TYR A 129 -13.50 2.42 6.89
C TYR A 129 -14.55 2.81 5.86
N ASP A 130 -15.48 1.89 5.62
CA ASP A 130 -16.59 2.05 4.71
C ASP A 130 -17.89 2.01 5.52
N ALA A 131 -18.45 3.19 5.77
CA ALA A 131 -19.63 3.34 6.64
C ALA A 131 -20.88 2.68 6.06
N ALA A 132 -21.01 2.64 4.73
CA ALA A 132 -22.17 2.03 4.08
C ALA A 132 -22.19 0.50 4.22
N ALA A 133 -21.02 -0.13 4.31
CA ALA A 133 -20.89 -1.57 4.49
C ALA A 133 -20.47 -1.98 5.93
N GLN A 134 -20.27 -1.00 6.82
CA GLN A 134 -19.75 -1.21 8.18
C GLN A 134 -18.49 -2.08 8.21
N THR A 135 -17.63 -1.90 7.21
CA THR A 135 -16.41 -2.70 7.03
C THR A 135 -15.16 -1.87 7.30
N LEU A 136 -14.24 -2.45 8.06
CA LEU A 136 -12.91 -1.88 8.27
C LEU A 136 -11.87 -2.77 7.58
N ARG A 137 -11.08 -2.19 6.69
CA ARG A 137 -10.06 -2.93 5.95
C ARG A 137 -8.70 -2.33 6.15
N SER A 138 -7.69 -3.16 6.36
CA SER A 138 -6.29 -2.74 6.48
C SER A 138 -5.47 -3.29 5.33
N TYR A 139 -4.57 -2.47 4.80
CA TYR A 139 -3.68 -2.83 3.72
C TYR A 139 -2.25 -2.51 4.05
N ASN A 140 -1.37 -3.49 3.82
CA ASN A 140 0.03 -3.19 3.57
C ASN A 140 0.29 -3.22 2.07
N VAL A 141 1.00 -2.22 1.56
CA VAL A 141 1.24 -2.05 0.13
C VAL A 141 2.68 -2.46 -0.19
N LYS A 142 2.82 -3.35 -1.16
CA LYS A 142 4.10 -3.84 -1.67
C LYS A 142 4.11 -3.71 -3.18
N ARG A 143 5.30 -3.45 -3.76
CA ARG A 143 5.44 -3.39 -5.22
C ARG A 143 5.00 -4.69 -5.90
N GLY A 144 5.30 -5.86 -5.34
CA GLY A 144 4.89 -7.13 -5.95
C GLY A 144 5.57 -7.42 -7.30
N ASN A 145 6.85 -7.07 -7.45
CA ASN A 145 7.68 -7.42 -8.62
C ASN A 145 8.96 -8.19 -8.22
N GLY A 146 8.93 -8.85 -7.06
CA GLY A 146 10.04 -9.63 -6.54
C GLY A 146 9.53 -10.66 -5.53
N ALA A 147 10.10 -11.86 -5.56
CA ALA A 147 9.70 -12.93 -4.67
C ALA A 147 10.33 -12.76 -3.28
N TYR A 148 9.56 -13.08 -2.25
CA TYR A 148 10.10 -13.28 -0.91
C TYR A 148 10.49 -14.75 -0.67
N ASP A 149 11.52 -14.95 0.13
CA ASP A 149 11.86 -16.27 0.67
C ASP A 149 10.76 -16.77 1.64
N ALA A 150 10.79 -18.06 1.94
CA ALA A 150 9.76 -18.71 2.76
C ALA A 150 9.69 -18.14 4.19
N GLY A 151 10.83 -17.75 4.78
CA GLY A 151 10.88 -17.17 6.13
C GLY A 151 10.18 -15.82 6.17
N LYS A 152 10.50 -14.95 5.22
CA LYS A 152 9.87 -13.63 5.10
C LYS A 152 8.38 -13.72 4.79
N LYS A 153 7.95 -14.65 3.93
CA LYS A 153 6.53 -14.92 3.68
C LYS A 153 5.77 -15.30 4.95
N ARG A 154 6.35 -16.17 5.78
CA ARG A 154 5.75 -16.59 7.05
C ARG A 154 5.60 -15.43 8.03
N ILE A 155 6.62 -14.60 8.17
CA ILE A 155 6.57 -13.42 9.07
C ILE A 155 5.45 -12.47 8.62
N ILE A 156 5.43 -12.12 7.33
CA ILE A 156 4.43 -11.21 6.75
C ILE A 156 3.01 -11.77 6.94
N LEU A 157 2.80 -13.07 6.67
CA LEU A 157 1.50 -13.69 6.85
C LEU A 157 1.07 -13.68 8.32
N ASN A 158 1.97 -14.03 9.24
CA ASN A 158 1.66 -14.06 10.67
C ASN A 158 1.27 -12.66 11.18
N GLU A 159 2.02 -11.62 10.81
CA GLU A 159 1.66 -10.24 11.16
C GLU A 159 0.29 -9.85 10.60
N LEU A 160 0.02 -10.18 9.32
CA LEU A 160 -1.26 -9.91 8.69
C LEU A 160 -2.44 -10.60 9.41
N LEU A 161 -2.29 -11.87 9.78
CA LEU A 161 -3.32 -12.61 10.51
C LEU A 161 -3.54 -12.03 11.90
N ARG A 162 -2.49 -11.56 12.57
CA ARG A 162 -2.62 -10.88 13.87
C ARG A 162 -3.33 -9.54 13.74
N VAL A 163 -3.09 -8.78 12.66
CA VAL A 163 -3.88 -7.58 12.35
C VAL A 163 -5.34 -7.96 12.13
N GLN A 164 -5.62 -8.97 11.30
CA GLN A 164 -6.99 -9.46 11.04
C GLN A 164 -7.76 -9.71 12.33
N MET A 165 -7.16 -10.39 13.30
CA MET A 165 -7.82 -10.73 14.58
C MET A 165 -8.18 -9.51 15.43
N HIS A 166 -7.39 -8.43 15.34
CA HIS A 166 -7.53 -7.23 16.16
C HIS A 166 -8.27 -6.08 15.46
N LEU A 167 -8.38 -6.11 14.12
CA LEU A 167 -8.80 -4.97 13.32
C LEU A 167 -10.22 -4.49 13.67
N ALA A 168 -11.16 -5.41 13.89
CA ALA A 168 -12.51 -5.05 14.32
C ALA A 168 -12.52 -4.34 15.68
N GLY A 169 -11.74 -4.85 16.65
CA GLY A 169 -11.58 -4.23 17.97
C GLY A 169 -10.93 -2.85 17.89
N TYR A 170 -9.93 -2.70 17.03
CA TYR A 170 -9.28 -1.41 16.75
C TYR A 170 -10.29 -0.38 16.24
N GLY A 171 -11.07 -0.72 15.22
CA GLY A 171 -12.09 0.17 14.66
C GLY A 171 -13.12 0.62 15.70
N ARG A 172 -13.62 -0.32 16.51
CA ARG A 172 -14.58 0.00 17.59
C ARG A 172 -13.97 0.91 18.65
N SER A 173 -12.69 0.72 18.99
CA SER A 173 -11.98 1.58 19.93
C SER A 173 -11.81 3.03 19.42
N MET A 174 -11.83 3.21 18.09
CA MET A 174 -11.83 4.51 17.42
C MET A 174 -13.24 5.12 17.28
N GLY A 175 -14.29 4.43 17.74
CA GLY A 175 -15.67 4.89 17.66
C GLY A 175 -16.41 4.52 16.37
N PHE A 176 -15.84 3.66 15.52
CA PHE A 176 -16.51 3.17 14.32
C PHE A 176 -17.43 1.98 14.63
N ASP A 177 -18.54 1.91 13.91
CA ASP A 177 -19.41 0.74 13.92
C ASP A 177 -18.90 -0.28 12.88
N VAL A 178 -18.30 -1.36 13.37
CA VAL A 178 -17.58 -2.35 12.55
C VAL A 178 -18.22 -3.73 12.69
N ASP A 179 -18.87 -4.16 11.62
CA ASP A 179 -19.46 -5.49 11.49
C ASP A 179 -18.45 -6.50 10.97
N ARG A 180 -17.62 -6.08 9.99
CA ARG A 180 -16.64 -6.95 9.34
C ARG A 180 -15.28 -6.27 9.26
N ALA A 181 -14.23 -7.05 9.44
CA ALA A 181 -12.86 -6.60 9.28
C ALA A 181 -12.07 -7.49 8.31
N GLU A 182 -11.22 -6.87 7.48
CA GLU A 182 -10.37 -7.61 6.53
C GLU A 182 -8.95 -7.02 6.48
N ALA A 183 -7.94 -7.83 6.80
CA ALA A 183 -6.55 -7.49 6.60
C ALA A 183 -6.01 -8.14 5.33
N GLN A 184 -5.49 -7.33 4.42
CA GLN A 184 -4.97 -7.78 3.12
C GLN A 184 -3.63 -7.10 2.79
N ILE A 185 -2.90 -7.67 1.83
CA ILE A 185 -1.68 -7.07 1.27
C ILE A 185 -1.87 -6.80 -0.22
N ILE A 186 -1.58 -5.59 -0.65
CA ILE A 186 -1.62 -5.23 -2.07
C ILE A 186 -0.24 -5.50 -2.67
N PHE A 187 -0.16 -6.43 -3.61
CA PHE A 187 1.02 -6.68 -4.45
C PHE A 187 0.80 -6.02 -5.81
N TYR A 188 1.13 -4.73 -5.90
CA TYR A 188 0.68 -3.87 -6.99
C TYR A 188 0.98 -4.44 -8.40
N TYR A 189 2.21 -4.89 -8.68
CA TYR A 189 2.61 -5.45 -9.97
C TYR A 189 2.29 -6.95 -10.16
N GLY A 190 1.42 -7.53 -9.35
CA GLY A 190 0.85 -8.86 -9.63
C GLY A 190 1.56 -10.05 -8.98
N LEU A 191 2.84 -9.97 -8.62
CA LEU A 191 3.53 -11.11 -8.00
C LEU A 191 3.16 -11.26 -6.52
N ARG A 192 2.14 -12.07 -6.27
CA ARG A 192 1.64 -12.43 -4.94
C ARG A 192 2.66 -13.30 -4.19
N SER A 193 3.18 -12.79 -3.07
CA SER A 193 3.96 -13.60 -2.13
C SER A 193 3.11 -14.25 -1.05
N ILE A 194 1.92 -13.70 -0.80
CA ILE A 194 0.87 -14.25 0.07
C ILE A 194 -0.33 -14.56 -0.82
N PRO A 195 -1.00 -15.72 -0.68
CA PRO A 195 -2.10 -16.10 -1.57
C PRO A 195 -3.41 -15.34 -1.28
N GLU A 196 -4.41 -15.55 -2.13
CA GLU A 196 -5.80 -15.24 -1.80
C GLU A 196 -6.26 -16.03 -0.57
N PRO A 197 -7.24 -15.51 0.20
CA PRO A 197 -7.92 -14.22 0.02
C PRO A 197 -7.22 -13.04 0.74
N PHE A 198 -5.96 -13.21 1.15
CA PHE A 198 -5.17 -12.26 1.96
C PHE A 198 -4.37 -11.26 1.14
N SER A 199 -4.51 -11.29 -0.18
CA SER A 199 -3.81 -10.40 -1.08
C SER A 199 -4.68 -9.91 -2.21
N LEU A 200 -4.29 -8.77 -2.76
CA LEU A 200 -4.85 -8.13 -3.94
C LEU A 200 -3.72 -7.77 -4.92
N ILE A 201 -4.05 -7.59 -6.19
CA ILE A 201 -3.17 -7.02 -7.23
C ILE A 201 -3.80 -5.77 -7.85
N ALA A 202 -3.05 -4.97 -8.62
CA ALA A 202 -3.55 -3.71 -9.18
C ALA A 202 -4.82 -3.87 -10.03
N GLU A 203 -4.92 -4.97 -10.76
CA GLU A 203 -6.06 -5.34 -11.59
C GLU A 203 -7.38 -5.47 -10.80
N GLU A 204 -7.30 -5.77 -9.50
CA GLU A 204 -8.46 -6.06 -8.65
C GLU A 204 -8.92 -4.85 -7.84
N LEU A 205 -8.13 -3.76 -7.80
CA LEU A 205 -8.37 -2.65 -6.88
C LEU A 205 -9.67 -1.91 -7.19
N ASP A 206 -9.95 -1.65 -8.45
CA ASP A 206 -11.14 -0.90 -8.85
C ASP A 206 -12.42 -1.67 -8.49
N ASP A 207 -12.43 -2.98 -8.72
CA ASP A 207 -13.53 -3.88 -8.35
C ASP A 207 -13.64 -4.02 -6.83
N HIS A 208 -12.51 -4.21 -6.14
CA HIS A 208 -12.46 -4.39 -4.69
C HIS A 208 -12.97 -3.16 -3.93
N PHE A 209 -12.60 -1.96 -4.38
CA PHE A 209 -13.06 -0.71 -3.77
C PHE A 209 -14.37 -0.19 -4.35
N HIS A 210 -14.86 -0.76 -5.46
CA HIS A 210 -15.93 -0.18 -6.27
C HIS A 210 -15.69 1.31 -6.57
N PHE A 211 -14.42 1.66 -6.80
CA PHE A 211 -13.95 3.03 -6.98
C PHE A 211 -12.70 3.03 -7.88
N PRO A 212 -12.63 3.89 -8.90
CA PRO A 212 -11.49 3.93 -9.82
C PRO A 212 -10.23 4.46 -9.14
N VAL A 213 -9.26 3.57 -8.96
CA VAL A 213 -7.97 3.80 -8.30
C VAL A 213 -6.82 3.61 -9.29
N ARG A 214 -6.88 2.55 -10.09
CA ARG A 214 -5.74 2.09 -10.91
C ARG A 214 -5.22 3.17 -11.85
N ASN A 215 -6.10 3.79 -12.63
CA ASN A 215 -5.69 4.79 -13.63
C ASN A 215 -4.97 5.99 -13.00
N ALA A 216 -5.39 6.42 -11.80
CA ALA A 216 -4.74 7.52 -11.08
C ALA A 216 -3.31 7.13 -10.65
N ILE A 217 -3.13 5.91 -10.14
CA ILE A 217 -1.82 5.42 -9.72
C ILE A 217 -0.88 5.20 -10.92
N GLU A 218 -1.38 4.65 -12.03
CA GLU A 218 -0.55 4.50 -13.23
C GLU A 218 -0.11 5.86 -13.79
N SER A 219 -0.97 6.88 -13.76
CA SER A 219 -0.59 8.24 -14.17
C SER A 219 0.57 8.79 -13.32
N LEU A 220 0.58 8.50 -12.01
CA LEU A 220 1.68 8.86 -11.12
C LEU A 220 2.93 8.02 -11.38
N ASN A 221 2.78 6.72 -11.64
CA ASN A 221 3.88 5.81 -11.98
C ASN A 221 4.60 6.28 -13.25
N ASP A 222 3.87 6.77 -14.25
CA ASP A 222 4.44 7.28 -15.49
C ASP A 222 5.27 8.53 -15.23
N GLN A 223 4.78 9.51 -14.45
CA GLN A 223 5.58 10.68 -14.05
C GLN A 223 6.83 10.30 -13.25
N PHE A 224 6.71 9.31 -12.35
CA PHE A 224 7.87 8.80 -11.61
C PHE A 224 8.89 8.13 -12.53
N ARG A 225 8.43 7.36 -13.51
CA ARG A 225 9.27 6.65 -14.48
C ARG A 225 10.02 7.65 -15.36
N GLU A 226 9.33 8.64 -15.90
CA GLU A 226 9.92 9.71 -16.71
C GLU A 226 10.99 10.47 -15.92
N GLY A 227 10.67 10.91 -14.71
CA GLY A 227 11.62 11.60 -13.83
C GLY A 227 12.82 10.72 -13.46
N LEU A 228 12.61 9.43 -13.21
CA LEU A 228 13.68 8.48 -12.92
C LEU A 228 14.62 8.29 -14.12
N TYR A 229 14.07 8.18 -15.34
CA TYR A 229 14.88 8.03 -16.55
C TYR A 229 15.70 9.29 -16.83
N ALA A 230 15.11 10.49 -16.71
CA ALA A 230 15.86 11.74 -16.83
C ALA A 230 17.04 11.83 -15.85
N LEU A 231 16.87 11.35 -14.60
CA LEU A 231 17.96 11.31 -13.60
C LEU A 231 19.08 10.32 -13.92
N ILE A 232 18.75 9.21 -14.59
CA ILE A 232 19.71 8.16 -14.95
C ILE A 232 20.47 8.55 -16.22
N GLU A 233 19.75 9.08 -17.21
CA GLU A 233 20.27 9.45 -18.53
C GLU A 233 21.05 10.79 -18.50
N GLY A 234 20.81 11.62 -17.49
CA GLY A 234 21.53 12.89 -17.29
C GLY A 234 20.82 14.10 -17.89
N ASP A 235 19.55 13.96 -18.27
CA ASP A 235 18.72 14.99 -18.90
C ASP A 235 17.92 15.85 -17.90
N ALA A 236 18.15 15.68 -16.59
CA ALA A 236 17.47 16.50 -15.58
C ALA A 236 18.01 17.95 -15.60
N PRO A 237 17.20 18.97 -15.95
CA PRO A 237 17.58 20.34 -15.65
C PRO A 237 17.61 20.49 -14.12
N ILE A 238 18.72 21.01 -13.61
CA ILE A 238 18.87 21.44 -12.22
C ILE A 238 17.94 22.62 -11.96
#